data_AF-A0A5B9PD90-F1
#
_entry.id   AF-A0A5B9PD90-F1
#
_cell.length_a   1.000
_cell.length_b   1.000
_cell.length_c   1.000
_cell.angle_alpha   90.00
_cell.angle_beta   90.00
_cell.angle_gamma   90.00
#
_symmetry.space_group_name_H-M   'P 1'
#
loop_
_entity.id
_entity.type
_entity.pdbx_description
1 polymer ?
#
loop_
_entity_poly.entity_id
_entity_poly.type
_entity_poly.pdbx_seq_one_letter_code
_entity_poly.pdbx_strand_id
1 'polypeptide(L)'
;MATRSFIARSLKSSFEGVYCHYDGYPEYNGAILRHYYSEASKVKKLISLGDISTLGRCVGRKHDFNKRTEEQTTYYGRDRGELHCGKPTPFIELNDLVVHASEAGCEFIYLFDSGRWYFLERTMQFFGSNDGTPFGGFEPLTHEMTKAKPF
;
A
#
# COMPACT_ATOMS: atom_id res chain seq x y z
N MET A 1 16.78 4.18 -4.73
CA MET A 1 15.99 2.93 -4.85
C MET A 1 14.79 3.08 -3.93
N ALA A 2 13.60 2.68 -4.37
CA ALA A 2 12.38 2.75 -3.58
C ALA A 2 11.73 1.36 -3.56
N THR A 3 11.08 1.05 -2.45
CA THR A 3 10.36 -0.22 -2.24
C THR A 3 8.89 0.09 -2.25
N ARG A 4 8.19 -0.45 -3.25
CA ARG A 4 6.82 -0.11 -3.59
C ARG A 4 5.87 -1.10 -2.93
N SER A 5 4.66 -0.62 -2.70
CA SER A 5 3.60 -1.44 -2.17
C SER A 5 2.25 -1.09 -2.80
N PHE A 6 1.34 -2.05 -2.85
CA PHE A 6 -0.04 -1.83 -3.22
C PHE A 6 -0.93 -1.97 -2.00
N ILE A 7 -1.72 -0.94 -1.67
CA ILE A 7 -2.54 -0.91 -0.45
C ILE A 7 -4.00 -1.02 -0.87
N ALA A 8 -4.66 -2.09 -0.47
CA ALA A 8 -6.01 -2.44 -0.89
C ALA A 8 -6.94 -2.76 0.29
N ARG A 9 -8.25 -2.72 0.01
CA ARG A 9 -9.30 -3.19 0.93
C ARG A 9 -10.30 -4.07 0.20
N SER A 10 -10.86 -5.03 0.91
CA SER A 10 -12.01 -5.79 0.45
C SER A 10 -13.31 -4.99 0.59
N LEU A 11 -14.22 -5.24 -0.34
CA LEU A 11 -15.60 -4.80 -0.35
C LEU A 11 -16.50 -6.05 -0.28
N LYS A 12 -17.82 -5.85 -0.35
CA LYS A 12 -18.78 -6.96 -0.26
C LYS A 12 -18.57 -8.03 -1.36
N SER A 13 -18.12 -7.64 -2.55
CA SER A 13 -17.99 -8.52 -3.71
C SER A 13 -16.89 -8.08 -4.68
N SER A 14 -15.94 -7.29 -4.21
CA SER A 14 -14.89 -6.67 -5.03
C SER A 14 -13.77 -6.13 -4.14
N PHE A 15 -12.74 -5.58 -4.76
CA PHE A 15 -11.60 -4.97 -4.09
C PHE A 15 -11.33 -3.59 -4.70
N GLU A 16 -10.67 -2.73 -3.94
CA GLU A 16 -10.08 -1.51 -4.48
C GLU A 16 -8.77 -1.20 -3.76
N GLY A 17 -7.83 -0.58 -4.46
CA GLY A 17 -6.53 -0.25 -3.88
C GLY A 17 -5.81 0.87 -4.61
N VAL A 18 -4.68 1.28 -4.02
CA VAL A 18 -3.83 2.37 -4.50
C VAL A 18 -2.37 1.96 -4.46
N TYR A 19 -1.60 2.53 -5.38
CA TYR A 19 -0.15 2.40 -5.39
C TYR A 19 0.49 3.24 -4.28
N CYS A 20 1.59 2.74 -3.70
CA CYS A 20 2.42 3.47 -2.73
C CYS A 20 3.91 3.30 -3.07
N HIS A 21 4.61 4.42 -3.29
CA HIS A 21 5.95 4.41 -3.89
C HIS A 21 7.09 4.07 -2.93
N TYR A 22 7.05 4.60 -1.71
CA TYR A 22 8.15 4.49 -0.75
C TYR A 22 7.84 3.54 0.42
N ASP A 23 8.90 2.93 0.93
CA ASP A 23 8.97 2.21 2.20
C ASP A 23 7.95 1.09 2.38
N GLY A 24 7.70 0.34 1.29
CA GLY A 24 6.73 -0.75 1.21
C GLY A 24 6.90 -1.92 2.18
N TYR A 25 8.00 -2.00 2.93
CA TYR A 25 8.32 -3.10 3.84
C TYR A 25 7.31 -3.24 5.00
N PRO A 26 7.11 -4.46 5.54
CA PRO A 26 6.25 -4.70 6.71
C PRO A 26 6.65 -3.88 7.93
N GLU A 27 7.95 -3.65 8.14
CA GLU A 27 8.50 -2.89 9.26
C GLU A 27 8.17 -1.38 9.18
N TYR A 28 7.75 -0.89 8.01
CA TYR A 28 7.40 0.53 7.82
C TYR A 28 5.94 0.71 7.39
N ASN A 29 5.61 0.50 6.12
CA ASN A 29 4.22 0.64 5.66
C ASN A 29 3.30 -0.33 6.39
N GLY A 30 3.72 -1.59 6.57
CA GLY A 30 2.94 -2.56 7.35
C GLY A 30 2.68 -2.09 8.79
N ALA A 31 3.70 -1.59 9.48
CA ALA A 31 3.58 -1.06 10.83
C ALA A 31 2.60 0.12 10.89
N ILE A 32 2.70 1.07 9.96
CA ILE A 32 1.79 2.23 9.89
C ILE A 32 0.35 1.78 9.67
N LEU A 33 0.11 0.88 8.69
CA LEU A 33 -1.22 0.36 8.38
C LEU A 33 -1.84 -0.34 9.58
N ARG A 34 -1.09 -1.21 10.24
CA ARG A 34 -1.54 -1.95 11.43
C ARG A 34 -1.87 -1.03 12.60
N HIS A 35 -1.04 -0.02 12.86
CA HIS A 35 -1.20 0.84 14.04
C HIS A 35 -2.23 1.96 13.86
N TYR A 36 -2.28 2.57 12.68
CA TYR A 36 -3.08 3.79 12.47
C TYR A 36 -4.32 3.58 11.59
N TYR A 37 -4.35 2.50 10.81
CA TYR A 37 -5.42 2.19 9.85
C TYR A 37 -6.10 0.84 10.16
N SER A 38 -6.47 0.62 11.42
CA SER A 38 -7.20 -0.58 11.88
C SER A 38 -8.73 -0.49 11.68
N GLU A 39 -9.25 0.71 11.40
CA GLU A 39 -10.68 0.96 11.21
C GLU A 39 -11.02 1.09 9.72
N ALA A 40 -12.08 0.41 9.28
CA ALA A 40 -12.52 0.43 7.87
C ALA A 40 -12.77 1.85 7.33
N SER A 41 -13.24 2.77 8.18
CA SER A 41 -13.46 4.19 7.83
C SER A 41 -12.14 4.91 7.50
N LYS A 42 -11.08 4.66 8.27
CA LYS A 42 -9.74 5.22 8.06
C LYS A 42 -9.10 4.64 6.81
N VAL A 43 -9.21 3.33 6.60
CA VAL A 43 -8.71 2.65 5.39
C VAL A 43 -9.41 3.18 4.14
N LYS A 44 -10.74 3.29 4.17
CA LYS A 44 -11.51 3.88 3.06
C LYS A 44 -11.05 5.30 2.76
N LYS A 45 -10.84 6.13 3.79
CA LYS A 45 -10.35 7.50 3.61
C LYS A 45 -8.95 7.54 3.00
N LEU A 46 -8.04 6.67 3.46
CA LEU A 46 -6.68 6.55 2.94
C LEU A 46 -6.68 6.27 1.43
N ILE A 47 -7.42 5.25 1.02
CA ILE A 47 -7.48 4.76 -0.37
C ILE A 47 -8.26 5.71 -1.29
N SER A 48 -9.25 6.45 -0.77
CA SER A 48 -10.12 7.31 -1.58
C SER A 48 -9.43 8.48 -2.29
N LEU A 49 -8.22 8.85 -1.88
CA LEU A 49 -7.46 9.97 -2.46
C LEU A 49 -6.49 9.54 -3.57
N GLY A 50 -6.43 8.24 -3.88
CA GLY A 50 -5.59 7.70 -4.95
C GLY A 50 -4.15 7.42 -4.52
N ASP A 51 -3.23 7.48 -5.48
CA ASP A 51 -1.88 6.96 -5.32
C ASP A 51 -1.02 7.81 -4.38
N ILE A 52 -0.23 7.10 -3.60
CA ILE A 52 0.55 7.60 -2.48
C ILE A 52 2.02 7.65 -2.89
N SER A 53 2.67 8.77 -2.60
CA SER A 53 4.13 8.83 -2.64
C SER A 53 4.69 8.20 -1.37
N THR A 54 4.33 8.75 -0.20
CA THR A 54 4.79 8.27 1.11
C THR A 54 3.60 8.13 2.05
N LEU A 55 3.49 6.95 2.67
CA LEU A 55 2.46 6.68 3.68
C LEU A 55 2.80 7.39 4.99
N GLY A 56 1.81 8.03 5.59
CA GLY A 56 1.93 8.66 6.91
C GLY A 56 0.93 8.08 7.91
N ARG A 57 1.03 8.49 9.17
CA ARG A 57 0.16 8.01 10.26
C ARG A 57 -1.30 8.44 10.12
N CYS A 58 -1.57 9.50 9.36
CA CYS A 58 -2.91 9.94 9.02
C CYS A 58 -3.01 10.40 7.56
N VAL A 59 -4.23 10.61 7.07
CA VAL A 59 -4.45 11.14 5.72
C VAL A 59 -4.03 12.61 5.59
N GLY A 60 -4.13 13.39 6.67
CA GLY A 60 -3.74 14.80 6.70
C GLY A 60 -4.55 15.71 5.77
N ARG A 61 -3.90 16.79 5.30
CA ARG A 61 -4.45 17.81 4.39
C ARG A 61 -3.50 18.05 3.23
N LYS A 62 -3.94 18.80 2.22
CA LYS A 62 -3.08 19.21 1.11
C LYS A 62 -1.86 19.96 1.64
N HIS A 63 -0.68 19.56 1.24
CA HIS A 63 0.60 20.16 1.63
C HIS A 63 1.58 20.21 0.45
N ASP A 64 2.72 20.87 0.65
CA ASP A 64 3.80 20.91 -0.34
C ASP A 64 4.41 19.51 -0.49
N PHE A 65 4.34 18.95 -1.70
CA PHE A 65 4.81 17.61 -2.02
C PHE A 65 6.27 17.37 -1.63
N ASN A 66 7.12 18.41 -1.73
CA ASN A 66 8.55 18.30 -1.41
C ASN A 66 8.83 18.46 0.09
N LYS A 67 7.85 18.86 0.89
CA LYS A 67 7.94 19.03 2.36
C LYS A 67 7.08 17.99 3.07
N ARG A 68 7.30 16.73 2.71
CA ARG A 68 6.61 15.58 3.33
C ARG A 68 7.03 15.39 4.79
N THR A 69 6.14 14.80 5.58
CA THR A 69 6.35 14.49 7.00
C THR A 69 5.84 13.08 7.29
N GLU A 70 6.37 12.39 8.28
CA GLU A 70 5.89 11.05 8.67
C GLU A 70 4.44 11.05 9.20
N GLU A 71 3.92 12.19 9.65
CA GLU A 71 2.61 12.28 10.27
C GLU A 71 1.46 12.14 9.25
N GLN A 72 1.60 12.72 8.06
CA GLN A 72 0.53 12.78 7.07
C GLN A 72 0.96 12.17 5.74
N THR A 73 0.03 11.43 5.14
CA THR A 73 0.22 10.75 3.85
C THR A 73 0.35 11.78 2.73
N THR A 74 1.38 11.64 1.90
CA THR A 74 1.62 12.47 0.72
C THR A 74 1.12 11.76 -0.53
N TYR A 75 0.23 12.40 -1.30
CA TYR A 75 -0.41 11.83 -2.49
C TYR A 75 0.07 12.51 -3.77
N TYR A 76 0.20 11.73 -4.85
CA TYR A 76 0.56 12.27 -6.16
C TYR A 76 -0.52 13.22 -6.70
N GLY A 77 -1.79 12.83 -6.63
CA GLY A 77 -2.89 13.66 -7.12
C GLY A 77 -3.10 14.91 -6.27
N ARG A 78 -3.32 14.74 -4.96
CA ARG A 78 -3.68 15.85 -4.05
C ARG A 78 -2.54 16.87 -3.88
N ASP A 79 -1.31 16.40 -3.67
CA ASP A 79 -0.19 17.23 -3.21
C ASP A 79 0.73 17.65 -4.35
N ARG A 80 1.00 16.78 -5.34
CA ARG A 80 1.80 17.11 -6.53
C ARG A 80 0.97 17.67 -7.68
N GLY A 81 -0.34 17.40 -7.71
CA GLY A 81 -1.23 17.80 -8.81
C GLY A 81 -1.13 16.90 -10.03
N GLU A 82 -0.64 15.67 -9.87
CA GLU A 82 -0.61 14.70 -10.97
C GLU A 82 -2.03 14.29 -11.40
N LEU A 83 -2.18 14.03 -12.69
CA LEU A 83 -3.43 13.55 -13.27
C LEU A 83 -3.48 12.02 -13.23
N HIS A 84 -4.69 11.47 -13.27
CA HIS A 84 -4.96 10.02 -13.34
C HIS A 84 -4.53 9.16 -12.14
N CYS A 85 -4.05 9.76 -11.06
CA CYS A 85 -3.66 9.08 -9.82
C CYS A 85 -4.55 9.45 -8.62
N GLY A 86 -5.69 10.12 -8.84
CA GLY A 86 -6.56 10.65 -7.79
C GLY A 86 -7.71 9.75 -7.36
N LYS A 87 -7.71 8.47 -7.77
CA LYS A 87 -8.77 7.50 -7.48
C LYS A 87 -8.16 6.11 -7.27
N PRO A 88 -8.78 5.26 -6.43
CA PRO A 88 -8.35 3.87 -6.31
C PRO A 88 -8.73 3.06 -7.54
N THR A 89 -7.92 2.05 -7.84
CA THR A 89 -8.18 1.08 -8.90
C THR A 89 -9.13 0.01 -8.38
N PRO A 90 -10.28 -0.24 -9.04
CA PRO A 90 -11.23 -1.28 -8.67
C PRO A 90 -10.84 -2.64 -9.27
N PHE A 91 -11.14 -3.72 -8.57
CA PHE A 91 -10.96 -5.10 -9.03
C PHE A 91 -12.15 -5.96 -8.63
N ILE A 92 -12.55 -6.92 -9.47
CA ILE A 92 -13.56 -7.92 -9.11
C ILE A 92 -12.87 -9.11 -8.45
N GLU A 93 -11.85 -9.65 -9.11
CA GLU A 93 -11.10 -10.81 -8.62
C GLU A 93 -9.84 -10.39 -7.87
N LEU A 94 -9.50 -11.13 -6.82
CA LEU A 94 -8.25 -10.91 -6.08
C LEU A 94 -7.02 -11.11 -6.96
N ASN A 95 -7.09 -12.04 -7.92
CA ASN A 95 -5.98 -12.30 -8.84
C ASN A 95 -5.67 -11.09 -9.73
N ASP A 96 -6.68 -10.36 -10.20
CA ASP A 96 -6.49 -9.17 -11.04
C ASP A 96 -5.75 -8.07 -10.27
N LEU A 97 -6.06 -7.92 -8.98
CA LEU A 97 -5.36 -7.02 -8.08
C LEU A 97 -3.88 -7.40 -7.93
N VAL A 98 -3.59 -8.69 -7.74
CA VAL A 98 -2.22 -9.20 -7.60
C VAL A 98 -1.43 -9.00 -8.89
N VAL A 99 -2.02 -9.30 -10.04
CA VAL A 99 -1.41 -9.06 -11.36
C VAL A 99 -1.12 -7.57 -11.56
N HIS A 100 -2.09 -6.70 -11.27
CA HIS A 100 -1.91 -5.26 -11.39
C HIS A 100 -0.79 -4.72 -10.50
N ALA A 101 -0.71 -5.16 -9.24
CA ALA A 101 0.37 -4.79 -8.34
C ALA A 101 1.74 -5.27 -8.84
N SER A 102 1.80 -6.48 -9.42
CA SER A 102 3.00 -7.03 -10.07
C SER A 102 3.48 -6.12 -11.22
N GLU A 103 2.55 -5.75 -12.10
CA GLU A 103 2.84 -4.90 -13.27
C GLU A 103 3.22 -3.47 -12.87
N ALA A 104 2.69 -2.97 -11.75
CA ALA A 104 3.09 -1.69 -11.15
C ALA A 104 4.47 -1.75 -10.45
N GLY A 105 5.12 -2.92 -10.44
CA GLY A 105 6.43 -3.15 -9.84
C GLY A 105 6.40 -3.15 -8.32
N CYS A 106 5.26 -3.46 -7.69
CA CYS A 106 5.14 -3.55 -6.24
C CYS A 106 5.80 -4.83 -5.71
N GLU A 107 6.64 -4.68 -4.70
CA GLU A 107 7.25 -5.78 -3.96
C GLU A 107 6.31 -6.32 -2.88
N PHE A 108 5.39 -5.47 -2.38
CA PHE A 108 4.44 -5.83 -1.33
C PHE A 108 3.00 -5.49 -1.71
N ILE A 109 2.05 -6.31 -1.27
CA ILE A 109 0.61 -6.02 -1.34
C ILE A 109 0.06 -6.10 0.08
N TYR A 110 -0.68 -5.08 0.50
CA TYR A 110 -1.40 -5.05 1.77
C TYR A 110 -2.89 -5.10 1.49
N LEU A 111 -3.59 -6.07 2.06
CA LEU A 111 -5.03 -6.24 1.93
C LEU A 111 -5.70 -6.08 3.29
N PHE A 112 -6.55 -5.07 3.42
CA PHE A 112 -7.45 -4.94 4.57
C PHE A 112 -8.73 -5.74 4.31
N ASP A 113 -8.96 -6.76 5.13
CA ASP A 113 -10.18 -7.56 5.10
C ASP A 113 -10.73 -7.78 6.51
N SER A 114 -12.03 -7.53 6.69
CA SER A 114 -12.75 -7.85 7.93
C SER A 114 -12.09 -7.32 9.22
N GLY A 115 -11.50 -6.12 9.17
CA GLY A 115 -10.84 -5.51 10.33
C GLY A 115 -9.39 -5.95 10.56
N ARG A 116 -8.80 -6.69 9.62
CA ARG A 116 -7.43 -7.22 9.72
C ARG A 116 -6.63 -6.91 8.48
N TRP A 117 -5.33 -6.75 8.68
CA TRP A 117 -4.37 -6.61 7.59
C TRP A 117 -3.75 -7.96 7.27
N TYR A 118 -3.72 -8.26 5.98
CA TYR A 118 -2.94 -9.32 5.38
C TYR A 118 -1.89 -8.66 4.49
N PHE A 119 -0.77 -9.33 4.31
CA PHE A 119 0.24 -8.88 3.37
C PHE A 119 0.67 -10.04 2.48
N LEU A 120 1.24 -9.68 1.35
CA LEU A 120 1.78 -10.59 0.37
C LEU A 120 3.10 -9.99 -0.10
N GLU A 121 4.19 -10.72 0.11
CA GLU A 121 5.51 -10.35 -0.40
C GLU A 121 5.77 -11.08 -1.72
N ARG A 122 6.42 -10.37 -2.64
CA ARG A 122 6.90 -10.95 -3.88
C ARG A 122 8.12 -11.82 -3.57
N THR A 123 8.08 -13.09 -3.95
CA THR A 123 9.26 -13.97 -3.84
C THR A 123 10.45 -13.36 -4.60
N MET A 124 11.67 -13.49 -4.03
CA MET A 124 12.87 -12.74 -4.46
C MET A 124 13.02 -12.64 -5.98
N GLN A 125 13.04 -11.41 -6.47
CA GLN A 125 13.60 -11.06 -7.79
C GLN A 125 14.90 -10.28 -7.58
N PHE A 126 15.83 -10.39 -8.53
CA PHE A 126 16.90 -9.39 -8.62
C PHE A 126 16.26 -8.01 -8.81
N PHE A 127 16.62 -7.05 -7.97
CA PHE A 127 16.05 -5.69 -7.96
C PHE A 127 15.93 -5.13 -9.39
N GLY A 128 14.70 -4.81 -9.81
CA GLY A 128 14.43 -4.18 -11.12
C GLY A 128 14.21 -5.13 -12.29
N SER A 129 14.18 -6.45 -12.07
CA SER A 129 13.72 -7.43 -13.05
C SER A 129 12.23 -7.74 -12.86
N ASN A 130 11.56 -8.27 -13.90
CA ASN A 130 10.30 -9.01 -13.80
C ASN A 130 10.57 -10.36 -14.47
N ASP A 131 10.96 -11.36 -13.68
CA ASP A 131 11.32 -12.70 -14.16
C ASP A 131 10.13 -13.67 -14.20
N GLY A 132 8.93 -13.19 -13.87
CA GLY A 132 7.72 -14.01 -13.82
C GLY A 132 7.53 -14.81 -12.54
N THR A 133 8.33 -14.60 -11.48
CA THR A 133 8.07 -15.25 -10.18
C THR A 133 6.71 -14.80 -9.63
N PRO A 134 5.83 -15.74 -9.25
CA PRO A 134 4.53 -15.41 -8.68
C PRO A 134 4.70 -14.78 -7.29
N PHE A 135 3.66 -14.11 -6.82
CA PHE A 135 3.52 -13.82 -5.39
C PHE A 135 3.19 -15.12 -4.62
N GLY A 136 3.54 -15.18 -3.33
CA GLY A 136 3.15 -16.27 -2.44
C GLY A 136 1.64 -16.29 -2.10
N GLY A 137 1.29 -16.83 -0.92
CA GLY A 137 -0.05 -16.70 -0.34
C GLY A 137 -0.16 -15.49 0.59
N PHE A 138 -1.38 -14.93 0.75
CA PHE A 138 -1.60 -13.86 1.73
C PHE A 138 -1.41 -14.39 3.15
N GLU A 139 -0.61 -13.67 3.93
CA GLU A 139 -0.33 -13.98 5.32
C GLU A 139 -0.84 -12.87 6.24
N PRO A 140 -1.30 -13.18 7.47
CA PRO A 140 -1.68 -12.15 8.43
C PRO A 140 -0.50 -11.22 8.75
N LEU A 141 -0.73 -9.91 8.74
CA LEU A 141 0.29 -8.94 9.12
C LEU A 141 0.44 -8.92 10.65
N THR A 142 1.40 -9.69 11.16
CA THR A 142 1.61 -9.89 12.60
C THR A 142 2.43 -8.75 13.23
N HIS A 143 2.34 -8.64 14.57
CA HIS A 143 3.14 -7.67 15.30
C HIS A 143 4.65 -7.90 15.15
N GLU A 144 5.08 -9.17 15.09
CA GLU A 144 6.50 -9.53 15.00
C GLU A 144 7.14 -9.04 13.70
N MET A 145 6.40 -9.12 12.60
CA MET A 145 6.84 -8.67 11.27
C MET A 145 6.91 -7.15 11.14
N THR A 146 6.13 -6.45 11.97
CA THR A 146 6.13 -4.98 12.02
C THR A 146 7.15 -4.40 13.00
N LYS A 147 7.88 -5.24 13.75
CA LYS A 147 9.00 -4.76 14.57
C LYS A 147 10.16 -4.43 13.65
N ALA A 148 10.63 -3.19 13.68
CA ALA A 148 11.90 -2.84 13.04
C ALA A 148 12.96 -3.86 13.49
N LYS A 149 13.57 -4.58 12.54
CA LYS A 149 14.75 -5.38 12.85
C LYS A 149 15.78 -4.43 13.47
N PRO A 150 16.34 -4.74 14.65
CA PRO A 150 17.51 -4.00 15.12
C PRO A 150 18.59 -4.14 14.05
N PHE A 151 19.16 -3.00 13.63
CA PHE A 151 20.32 -2.97 12.74
C PHE A 151 21.51 -3.72 13.35
#